data_AF-A0A7S2I8M0-F1
#
_entry.id   AF-A0A7S2I8M0-F1
#
_cell.length_a   1.000
_cell.length_b   1.000
_cell.length_c   1.000
_cell.angle_alpha   90.00
_cell.angle_beta   90.00
_cell.angle_gamma   90.00
#
_symmetry.space_group_name_H-M   'P 1'
#
loop_
_entity.id
_entity.type
_entity.pdbx_description
1 polymer ?
#
loop_
_entity_poly.entity_id
_entity_poly.type
_entity_poly.pdbx_seq_one_letter_code
_entity_poly.pdbx_strand_id
1 'polypeptide(L)'
;PETVLDQRDLIRKVLCDPDPSVMGASLHALFEMTKASPAGNKDLVPSFASILKQITEHRLPRDFDYHRMPAPWLQVKLISILSLLGTADQKASEQMYEI
;
A
#
# COMPACT_ATOMS: atom_id res chain seq x y z
N PRO A 1 21.46 -4.21 1.81
CA PRO A 1 21.06 -3.05 0.98
C PRO A 1 20.83 -3.41 -0.49
N GLU A 2 21.65 -4.29 -1.09
CA GLU A 2 21.50 -4.73 -2.50
C GLU A 2 20.50 -5.88 -2.71
N THR A 3 20.38 -6.80 -1.75
CA THR A 3 19.46 -7.96 -1.84
C THR A 3 17.97 -7.58 -1.91
N VAL A 4 17.60 -6.40 -1.41
CA VAL A 4 16.21 -5.90 -1.41
C VAL A 4 15.79 -5.41 -2.80
N LEU A 5 16.73 -4.94 -3.62
CA LEU A 5 16.43 -4.48 -4.98
C LEU A 5 16.14 -5.65 -5.93
N ASP A 6 16.84 -6.77 -5.75
CA ASP A 6 16.62 -8.01 -6.53
C ASP A 6 15.26 -8.65 -6.21
N GLN A 7 14.73 -8.43 -5.00
CA GLN A 7 13.42 -8.90 -4.59
C GLN A 7 12.28 -7.92 -4.88
N ARG A 8 12.55 -6.78 -5.52
CA ARG A 8 11.55 -5.73 -5.74
C ARG A 8 10.35 -6.21 -6.53
N ASP A 9 10.57 -6.98 -7.60
CA ASP A 9 9.47 -7.49 -8.43
C ASP A 9 8.65 -8.54 -7.68
N LEU A 10 9.30 -9.34 -6.83
CA LEU A 10 8.62 -10.30 -5.97
C LEU A 10 7.75 -9.60 -4.92
N ILE A 11 8.30 -8.58 -4.24
CA ILE A 11 7.60 -7.78 -3.24
C ILE A 11 6.40 -7.05 -3.86
N ARG A 12 6.58 -6.52 -5.08
CA ARG A 12 5.49 -5.89 -5.83
C ARG A 12 4.41 -6.89 -6.21
N LYS A 13 4.77 -8.13 -6.55
CA LYS A 13 3.80 -9.17 -6.90
C LYS A 13 2.93 -9.58 -5.70
N VAL A 14 3.51 -9.67 -4.51
CA VAL A 14 2.76 -10.05 -3.29
C VAL A 14 1.86 -8.94 -2.75
N LEU A 15 1.95 -7.71 -3.26
CA LEU A 15 0.97 -6.66 -2.96
C LEU A 15 -0.45 -7.04 -3.41
N CYS A 16 -0.58 -7.87 -4.45
CA CYS A 16 -1.84 -8.36 -4.98
C CYS A 16 -2.15 -9.80 -4.53
N ASP A 17 -1.52 -10.27 -3.45
CA ASP A 17 -1.78 -11.61 -2.92
C ASP A 17 -3.24 -11.73 -2.43
N PRO A 18 -3.94 -12.84 -2.71
CA PRO A 18 -5.31 -13.04 -2.25
C PRO A 18 -5.41 -13.15 -0.72
N ASP A 19 -4.34 -13.51 0.00
CA ASP A 19 -4.31 -13.47 1.46
C ASP A 19 -4.01 -12.05 1.95
N PRO A 20 -4.95 -11.39 2.64
CA PRO A 20 -4.72 -10.04 3.15
C PRO A 20 -3.58 -9.94 4.17
N SER A 21 -3.22 -11.06 4.82
CA SER A 21 -2.08 -11.13 5.73
C SER A 21 -0.76 -10.99 4.97
N VAL A 22 -0.63 -11.66 3.82
CA VAL A 22 0.55 -11.61 2.96
C VAL A 22 0.66 -10.23 2.30
N MET A 23 -0.45 -9.74 1.74
CA MET A 23 -0.55 -8.39 1.20
C MET A 23 -0.20 -7.34 2.27
N GLY A 24 -0.74 -7.45 3.48
CA GLY A 24 -0.44 -6.56 4.60
C GLY A 24 1.03 -6.58 5.02
N ALA A 25 1.65 -7.75 5.09
CA ALA A 25 3.08 -7.87 5.39
C ALA A 25 3.95 -7.18 4.32
N SER A 26 3.58 -7.30 3.04
CA SER A 26 4.30 -6.66 1.93
C SER A 26 4.34 -5.13 2.02
N LEU A 27 3.30 -4.51 2.60
CA LEU A 27 3.23 -3.06 2.77
C LEU A 27 4.38 -2.51 3.63
N HIS A 28 4.89 -3.28 4.58
CA HIS A 28 6.03 -2.86 5.40
C HIS A 28 7.32 -2.75 4.58
N ALA A 29 7.57 -3.74 3.71
CA ALA A 29 8.72 -3.70 2.80
C ALA A 29 8.57 -2.57 1.77
N LEU A 30 7.38 -2.44 1.17
CA LEU A 30 7.08 -1.38 0.21
C LEU A 30 7.20 0.03 0.81
N PHE A 31 6.87 0.19 2.10
CA PHE A 31 7.05 1.45 2.81
C PHE A 31 8.53 1.84 2.92
N GLU A 32 9.40 0.93 3.37
CA GLU A 32 10.83 1.22 3.45
C GLU A 32 11.46 1.44 2.07
N MET A 33 11.03 0.67 1.05
CA MET A 33 11.45 0.90 -0.34
C MET A 33 11.02 2.27 -0.86
N THR A 34 9.81 2.70 -0.53
CA THR A 34 9.27 4.02 -0.91
C THR A 34 9.99 5.14 -0.18
N LYS A 35 10.34 4.97 1.10
CA LYS A 35 11.17 5.94 1.82
C LYS A 35 12.57 6.08 1.21
N ALA A 36 13.18 4.96 0.80
CA ALA A 36 14.50 4.97 0.19
C ALA A 36 14.49 5.61 -1.21
N SER A 37 13.45 5.37 -2.01
CA SER A 37 13.33 5.92 -3.37
C SER A 37 11.86 6.05 -3.79
N PRO A 38 11.19 7.19 -3.51
CA PRO A 38 9.77 7.39 -3.83
C PRO A 38 9.48 7.27 -5.34
N ALA A 39 10.37 7.80 -6.18
CA ALA A 39 10.21 7.80 -7.63
C ALA A 39 10.03 6.39 -8.22
N GLY A 40 10.65 5.38 -7.59
CA GLY A 40 10.55 3.99 -8.03
C GLY A 40 9.20 3.33 -7.75
N ASN A 41 8.33 3.91 -6.92
CA ASN A 41 7.08 3.26 -6.52
C ASN A 41 5.82 4.06 -6.91
N LYS A 42 5.97 5.13 -7.70
CA LYS A 42 4.85 5.98 -8.12
C LYS A 42 3.83 5.26 -8.99
N ASP A 43 4.26 4.28 -9.78
CA ASP A 43 3.39 3.42 -10.58
C ASP A 43 2.44 2.55 -9.73
N LEU A 44 2.75 2.35 -8.44
CA LEU A 44 1.91 1.59 -7.51
C LEU A 44 0.83 2.44 -6.82
N VAL A 45 0.82 3.77 -7.00
CA VAL A 45 -0.17 4.66 -6.38
C VAL A 45 -1.62 4.18 -6.61
N PRO A 46 -2.04 3.83 -7.85
CA PRO A 46 -3.39 3.34 -8.08
C PRO A 46 -3.69 2.02 -7.34
N SER A 47 -2.70 1.14 -7.20
CA SER A 47 -2.84 -0.12 -6.46
C SER A 47 -3.05 0.13 -4.96
N PHE A 48 -2.27 1.03 -4.36
CA PHE A 48 -2.45 1.39 -2.95
C PHE A 48 -3.81 2.05 -2.68
N ALA A 49 -4.24 2.97 -3.56
CA ALA A 49 -5.56 3.60 -3.45
C ALA A 49 -6.69 2.58 -3.60
N SER A 50 -6.58 1.63 -4.55
CA SER A 50 -7.56 0.57 -4.73
C SER A 50 -7.66 -0.35 -3.51
N ILE A 51 -6.54 -0.77 -2.92
CA ILE A 51 -6.55 -1.60 -1.70
C ILE A 51 -7.21 -0.82 -0.55
N LEU A 52 -6.86 0.46 -0.38
CA LEU A 52 -7.47 1.29 0.66
C LEU A 52 -8.99 1.40 0.48
N LYS A 53 -9.46 1.61 -0.75
CA LYS A 53 -10.89 1.61 -1.10
C LYS A 53 -11.57 0.28 -0.76
N GLN A 54 -10.97 -0.85 -1.15
CA GLN A 54 -11.49 -2.19 -0.84
C GLN A 54 -11.61 -2.42 0.68
N ILE A 55 -10.66 -1.92 1.48
CA ILE A 55 -10.72 -1.97 2.94
C ILE A 55 -11.89 -1.11 3.46
N THR A 56 -12.02 0.14 3.00
CA THR A 56 -13.11 1.04 3.46
C THR A 56 -14.51 0.55 3.07
N GLU A 57 -14.61 -0.25 2.01
CA GLU A 57 -15.85 -0.91 1.57
C GLU A 57 -16.07 -2.28 2.22
N HIS A 58 -15.29 -2.64 3.26
CA HIS A 58 -15.39 -3.89 4.00
C HIS A 58 -15.27 -5.16 3.12
N ARG A 59 -14.43 -5.12 2.08
CA ARG A 59 -14.20 -6.28 1.19
C ARG A 59 -13.22 -7.31 1.75
N LEU A 60 -12.47 -6.97 2.80
CA LEU A 60 -11.59 -7.91 3.51
C LEU A 60 -12.39 -8.78 4.49
N PRO A 61 -11.85 -9.96 4.89
CA PRO A 61 -12.45 -10.79 5.93
C PRO A 61 -12.62 -10.03 7.25
N ARG A 62 -13.72 -10.28 7.95
CA ARG A 62 -14.06 -9.60 9.22
C ARG A 62 -13.05 -9.83 10.35
N ASP A 63 -12.19 -10.84 10.25
CA ASP A 63 -11.13 -11.09 11.23
C ASP A 63 -10.08 -9.96 11.24
N PHE A 64 -10.04 -9.12 10.19
CA PHE A 64 -9.23 -7.91 10.14
C PHE A 64 -9.95 -6.68 10.71
N ASP A 65 -11.23 -6.79 11.07
CA ASP A 65 -11.96 -5.69 11.73
C ASP A 65 -11.51 -5.56 13.18
N TYR A 66 -11.26 -4.31 13.60
CA TYR A 66 -10.97 -3.98 14.98
C TYR A 66 -11.97 -2.94 15.47
N HIS A 67 -12.77 -3.27 16.49
CA HIS A 67 -13.86 -2.41 16.96
C HIS A 67 -14.77 -1.87 15.83
N ARG A 68 -15.16 -2.75 14.88
CA ARG A 68 -15.98 -2.44 13.69
C ARG A 68 -15.31 -1.53 12.65
N MET A 69 -14.03 -1.25 12.81
CA MET A 69 -13.23 -0.52 11.83
C MET A 69 -12.45 -1.54 10.98
N PRO A 70 -12.56 -1.49 9.64
CA PRO A 70 -11.95 -2.50 8.78
C PRO A 70 -10.44 -2.32 8.68
N ALA A 71 -9.66 -3.31 9.08
CA ALA A 71 -8.20 -3.38 8.93
C ALA A 71 -7.45 -2.05 9.21
N PRO A 72 -7.63 -1.41 10.38
CA PRO A 72 -7.12 -0.05 10.62
C PRO A 72 -5.62 0.10 10.46
N TRP A 73 -4.85 -0.92 10.84
CA TRP A 73 -3.39 -0.88 10.69
C TRP A 73 -2.95 -0.89 9.23
N LEU A 74 -3.69 -1.60 8.35
CA LEU A 74 -3.45 -1.58 6.92
C LEU A 74 -3.81 -0.20 6.34
N GLN A 75 -4.93 0.40 6.78
CA GLN A 75 -5.30 1.75 6.36
C GLN A 75 -4.20 2.77 6.70
N VAL A 76 -3.71 2.79 7.95
CA VAL A 76 -2.64 3.70 8.38
C VAL A 76 -1.37 3.48 7.57
N LYS A 77 -1.00 2.22 7.27
CA LYS A 77 0.19 1.91 6.48
C LYS A 77 0.06 2.38 5.04
N LEU A 78 -1.09 2.16 4.39
CA LEU A 78 -1.38 2.62 3.03
C LEU A 78 -1.34 4.14 2.94
N ILE A 79 -2.00 4.85 3.85
CA ILE A 79 -2.00 6.32 3.90
C ILE A 79 -0.57 6.85 4.10
N SER A 80 0.23 6.18 4.95
CA SER A 80 1.64 6.55 5.14
C SER A 80 2.45 6.44 3.84
N ILE A 81 2.27 5.36 3.07
CA ILE A 81 2.94 5.18 1.77
C ILE A 81 2.47 6.24 0.76
N LEU A 82 1.15 6.45 0.65
CA LEU A 82 0.54 7.43 -0.24
C LEU A 82 1.04 8.85 0.07
N SER A 83 1.16 9.22 1.35
CA SER A 83 1.69 10.53 1.75
C SER A 83 3.12 10.77 1.24
N LEU A 84 3.98 9.74 1.26
CA LEU A 84 5.34 9.82 0.72
C LEU A 84 5.35 9.97 -0.80
N LEU A 85 4.42 9.30 -1.49
CA LEU A 85 4.33 9.31 -2.96
C LEU A 85 3.69 10.60 -3.51
N GLY A 86 2.76 11.20 -2.78
CA GLY A 86 2.03 12.42 -3.18
C GLY A 86 2.73 13.72 -2.77
N THR A 87 3.71 13.66 -1.87
CA THR A 87 4.45 14.85 -1.43
C THR A 87 5.11 15.54 -2.63
N ALA A 88 4.75 16.81 -2.84
CA ALA A 88 5.22 17.64 -3.94
C ALA A 88 4.98 17.04 -5.35
N ASP A 89 3.99 16.16 -5.50
CA ASP A 89 3.60 15.56 -6.79
C ASP A 89 2.08 15.62 -6.96
N GLN A 90 1.62 16.61 -7.73
CA GLN A 90 0.21 16.80 -8.02
C GLN A 90 -0.38 15.61 -8.78
N LYS A 91 0.34 15.08 -9.78
CA LYS A 91 -0.16 13.98 -10.62
C LYS A 91 -0.36 12.71 -9.79
N ALA A 92 0.60 12.38 -8.92
CA ALA A 92 0.47 11.25 -8.01
C ALA A 92 -0.68 11.48 -7.03
N SER A 93 -0.82 12.70 -6.48
CA SER A 93 -1.89 13.04 -5.54
C SER A 93 -3.28 12.93 -6.17
N GLU A 94 -3.48 13.38 -7.41
CA GLU A 94 -4.74 13.27 -8.16
C GLU A 94 -5.21 11.82 -8.29
N GLN A 95 -4.27 10.87 -8.47
CA GLN A 95 -4.56 9.44 -8.53
C GLN A 95 -5.01 8.83 -7.18
N MET A 96 -4.87 9.57 -6.07
CA MET A 96 -5.28 9.12 -4.74
C MET A 96 -6.70 9.53 -4.37
N TYR A 97 -7.33 10.43 -5.13
CA TYR A 97 -8.65 10.99 -4.81
C TYR A 97 -9.84 10.12 -5.23
N GLU A 98 -9.64 9.05 -6.01
CA GLU A 98 -10.73 8.15 -6.46
C GLU A 98 -11.19 7.12 -5.39
N ILE A 99 -10.88 7.36 -4.11
CA ILE A 99 -11.36 6.53 -2.99
C ILE A 99 -12.86 6.74 -2.79
#